data_AF-C6VUE0-F1
#
_entry.id   AF-C6VUE0-F1
#
_cell.length_a   1.000
_cell.length_b   1.000
_cell.length_c   1.000
_cell.angle_alpha   90.00
_cell.angle_beta   90.00
_cell.angle_gamma   90.00
#
_symmetry.space_group_name_H-M   'P 1'
#
loop_
_entity.id
_entity.type
_entity.pdbx_description
1 polymer ?
#
loop_
_entity_poly.entity_id
_entity_poly.type
_entity_poly.pdbx_seq_one_letter_code
_entity_poly.pdbx_strand_id
1 'polypeptide(L)'
;MKVQLYGIIGAVVLFLVLSYPFQLLYGKPIFRFEDLHWQDWALVALVFFAGITVHELIHGLTAILYAGIPTQQARFGFQWKSLTPYFHSKVAIPAGKFRVVVIMPLIVLGIIPYIAGLATGMGGLVAFGIMFIICAGGDVLILWLMKGLSSDTLVQDHPEKIGLIVQD
;
A
#
# COMPACT_ATOMS: atom_id res chain seq x y z
N MET A 1 17.11 -0.34 -13.86
CA MET A 1 18.21 -0.23 -12.88
C MET A 1 18.19 1.07 -12.07
N LYS A 2 18.28 2.28 -12.67
CA LYS A 2 18.31 3.55 -11.89
C LYS A 2 17.05 3.80 -11.03
N VAL A 3 15.85 3.62 -11.59
CA VAL A 3 14.57 3.83 -10.87
C VAL A 3 14.40 2.87 -9.68
N GLN A 4 14.80 1.60 -9.84
CA GLN A 4 14.77 0.60 -8.77
C GLN A 4 15.71 0.98 -7.62
N LEU A 5 16.91 1.49 -7.93
CA LEU A 5 17.87 1.93 -6.93
C LEU A 5 17.33 3.11 -6.10
N TYR A 6 16.76 4.13 -6.76
CA TYR A 6 16.16 5.26 -6.04
C TYR A 6 14.96 4.84 -5.18
N GLY A 7 14.16 3.88 -5.65
CA GLY A 7 13.06 3.30 -4.86
C GLY A 7 13.57 2.61 -3.58
N ILE A 8 14.63 1.79 -3.70
CA ILE A 8 15.25 1.12 -2.54
C ILE A 8 15.81 2.15 -1.55
N ILE A 9 16.55 3.16 -2.04
CA ILE A 9 17.10 4.21 -1.18
C ILE A 9 15.97 4.94 -0.46
N GLY A 10 14.91 5.33 -1.17
CA GLY A 10 13.74 5.97 -0.59
C GLY A 10 13.07 5.11 0.48
N ALA A 11 12.89 3.82 0.23
CA ALA A 11 12.33 2.88 1.19
C ALA A 11 13.18 2.76 2.46
N VAL A 12 14.52 2.66 2.33
CA VAL A 12 15.44 2.61 3.47
C VAL A 12 15.39 3.89 4.29
N VAL A 13 15.45 5.06 3.63
CA VAL A 13 15.36 6.36 4.31
C VAL A 13 14.02 6.48 5.05
N LEU A 14 12.91 6.14 4.39
CA LEU A 14 11.59 6.21 4.99
C LEU A 14 11.46 5.26 6.19
N PHE A 15 12.00 4.05 6.10
CA PHE A 15 12.05 3.11 7.21
C PHE A 15 12.80 3.69 8.41
N LEU A 16 13.99 4.25 8.20
CA LEU A 16 14.78 4.85 9.27
C LEU A 16 14.04 6.01 9.94
N VAL A 17 13.51 6.94 9.13
CA VAL A 17 12.75 8.10 9.62
C VAL A 17 11.53 7.67 10.42
N LEU A 18 10.74 6.71 9.93
CA LEU A 18 9.53 6.27 10.61
C LEU A 18 9.81 5.35 11.81
N SER A 19 10.95 4.67 11.86
CA SER A 19 11.34 3.89 13.05
C SER A 19 11.81 4.78 14.22
N TYR A 20 12.23 6.01 13.94
CA TYR A 20 12.85 6.90 14.91
C TYR A 20 11.89 7.37 16.04
N PRO A 21 10.62 7.75 15.77
CA PRO A 21 9.67 8.08 16.83
C PRO A 21 9.51 6.98 17.88
N PHE A 22 9.52 5.71 17.48
CA PHE A 22 9.44 4.60 18.43
C PHE A 22 10.66 4.57 19.37
N GLN A 23 11.86 4.83 18.84
CA GLN A 23 13.09 4.91 19.62
C GLN A 23 13.02 6.04 20.65
N LEU A 24 12.50 7.20 20.26
CA LEU A 24 12.33 8.33 21.17
C LEU A 24 11.34 8.02 22.30
N LEU A 25 10.25 7.33 22.00
CA LEU A 25 9.19 7.04 22.98
C LEU A 25 9.58 5.92 23.96
N TYR A 26 10.30 4.90 23.50
CA TYR A 26 10.54 3.67 24.28
C TYR A 26 12.01 3.42 24.63
N GLY A 27 12.94 4.28 24.19
CA GLY A 27 14.37 4.17 24.47
C GLY A 27 15.04 2.93 23.87
N LYS A 28 14.40 2.28 22.88
CA LYS A 28 14.89 1.07 22.22
C LYS A 28 14.46 1.05 20.75
N PRO A 29 15.23 0.38 19.85
CA PRO A 29 14.82 0.21 18.46
C PRO A 29 13.57 -0.68 18.34
N ILE A 30 12.87 -0.57 17.20
CA ILE A 30 11.70 -1.41 16.89
C ILE A 30 12.05 -2.91 16.83
N PHE A 31 13.30 -3.23 16.48
CA PHE A 31 13.92 -4.56 16.57
C PHE A 31 15.39 -4.42 16.90
N ARG A 32 15.99 -5.46 17.48
CA ARG A 32 17.44 -5.62 17.52
C ARG A 32 17.82 -6.75 16.58
N PHE A 33 18.83 -6.52 15.74
CA PHE A 33 19.24 -7.52 14.75
C PHE A 33 19.73 -8.84 15.38
N GLU A 34 20.29 -8.76 16.58
CA GLU A 34 20.72 -9.93 17.38
C GLU A 34 19.56 -10.83 17.84
N ASP A 35 18.34 -10.29 17.90
CA ASP A 35 17.14 -11.03 18.33
C ASP A 35 16.41 -11.73 17.17
N LEU A 36 16.84 -11.50 15.91
CA LEU A 36 16.17 -12.05 14.73
C LEU A 36 16.74 -13.42 14.34
N HIS A 37 15.90 -14.44 14.40
CA HIS A 37 16.20 -15.80 13.94
C HIS A 37 15.67 -16.07 12.53
N TRP A 38 16.12 -17.16 11.91
CA TRP A 38 15.67 -17.56 10.56
C TRP A 38 14.14 -17.73 10.46
N GLN A 39 13.51 -18.23 11.53
CA GLN A 39 12.05 -18.42 11.58
C GLN A 39 11.28 -17.09 11.52
N ASP A 40 11.85 -16.01 12.08
CA ASP A 40 11.25 -14.68 12.02
C ASP A 40 11.23 -14.15 10.59
N TRP A 41 12.25 -14.45 9.79
CA TRP A 41 12.27 -14.09 8.37
C TRP A 41 11.19 -14.83 7.56
N ALA A 42 10.93 -16.09 7.87
CA ALA A 42 9.85 -16.86 7.24
C ALA A 42 8.47 -16.27 7.62
N LEU A 43 8.29 -15.90 8.88
CA LEU A 43 7.07 -15.23 9.35
C LEU A 43 6.88 -13.86 8.69
N VAL A 44 7.93 -13.05 8.60
CA VAL A 44 7.89 -11.73 7.93
C VAL A 44 7.50 -11.90 6.47
N ALA A 45 8.10 -12.86 5.76
CA ALA A 45 7.73 -13.15 4.37
C ALA A 45 6.26 -13.56 4.24
N LEU A 46 5.78 -14.45 5.11
CA LEU A 46 4.38 -14.89 5.13
C LEU A 46 3.43 -13.70 5.36
N VAL A 47 3.70 -12.88 6.37
CA VAL A 47 2.91 -11.68 6.71
C VAL A 47 2.93 -10.69 5.55
N PHE A 48 4.07 -10.52 4.88
CA PHE A 48 4.20 -9.64 3.72
C PHE A 48 3.30 -10.09 2.56
N PHE A 49 3.40 -11.35 2.12
CA PHE A 49 2.57 -11.85 1.01
C PHE A 49 1.08 -11.90 1.35
N ALA A 50 0.73 -12.29 2.58
CA ALA A 50 -0.63 -12.22 3.07
C ALA A 50 -1.15 -10.78 3.06
N GLY A 51 -0.36 -9.83 3.56
CA GLY A 51 -0.75 -8.43 3.60
C GLY A 51 -0.84 -7.78 2.21
N ILE A 52 -0.02 -8.17 1.22
CA ILE A 52 -0.21 -7.74 -0.18
C ILE A 52 -1.56 -8.24 -0.71
N THR A 53 -1.95 -9.46 -0.37
CA THR A 53 -3.27 -9.97 -0.75
C THR A 53 -4.38 -9.14 -0.12
N VAL A 54 -4.25 -8.81 1.16
CA VAL A 54 -5.19 -7.93 1.87
C VAL A 54 -5.20 -6.51 1.29
N HIS A 55 -4.05 -5.99 0.84
CA HIS A 55 -3.92 -4.68 0.21
C HIS A 55 -4.81 -4.57 -1.04
N GLU A 56 -4.70 -5.54 -1.96
CA GLU A 56 -5.54 -5.59 -3.16
C GLU A 56 -7.03 -5.80 -2.83
N LEU A 57 -7.32 -6.60 -1.80
CA LEU A 57 -8.70 -6.76 -1.32
C LEU A 57 -9.27 -5.45 -0.79
N ILE A 58 -8.48 -4.63 -0.09
CA ILE A 58 -8.93 -3.31 0.40
C ILE A 58 -9.25 -2.38 -0.77
N HIS A 59 -8.44 -2.35 -1.83
CA HIS A 59 -8.80 -1.59 -3.05
C HIS A 59 -10.16 -2.05 -3.59
N GLY A 60 -10.32 -3.35 -3.81
CA GLY A 60 -11.55 -3.87 -4.39
C GLY A 60 -12.78 -3.69 -3.49
N LEU A 61 -12.65 -3.88 -2.18
CA LEU A 61 -13.73 -3.62 -1.22
C LEU A 61 -14.10 -2.14 -1.19
N THR A 62 -13.12 -1.24 -1.20
CA THR A 62 -13.38 0.21 -1.25
C THR A 62 -14.06 0.57 -2.58
N ALA A 63 -13.63 -0.02 -3.69
CA ALA A 63 -14.23 0.21 -5.00
C ALA A 63 -15.69 -0.23 -5.04
N ILE A 64 -16.01 -1.40 -4.48
CA ILE A 64 -17.38 -1.92 -4.45
C ILE A 64 -18.25 -1.10 -3.49
N LEU A 65 -17.80 -0.93 -2.25
CA LEU A 65 -18.63 -0.38 -1.17
C LEU A 65 -18.73 1.15 -1.22
N TYR A 66 -17.63 1.84 -1.54
CA TYR A 66 -17.58 3.30 -1.54
C TYR A 66 -17.73 3.88 -2.95
N ALA A 67 -16.99 3.36 -3.94
CA ALA A 67 -17.10 3.90 -5.30
C ALA A 67 -18.39 3.45 -6.01
N GLY A 68 -19.02 2.36 -5.55
CA GLY A 68 -20.27 1.83 -6.07
C GLY A 68 -20.07 0.94 -7.31
N ILE A 69 -18.89 0.34 -7.47
CA ILE A 69 -18.60 -0.54 -8.60
C ILE A 69 -19.40 -1.85 -8.42
N PRO A 70 -20.19 -2.26 -9.43
CA PRO A 70 -20.90 -3.54 -9.38
C PRO A 70 -19.90 -4.69 -9.23
N THR A 71 -20.19 -5.65 -8.35
CA THR A 71 -19.30 -6.78 -8.07
C THR A 71 -18.97 -7.62 -9.32
N GLN A 72 -19.84 -7.62 -10.33
CA GLN A 72 -19.61 -8.31 -11.61
C GLN A 72 -18.52 -7.64 -12.47
N GLN A 73 -18.27 -6.34 -12.23
CA GLN A 73 -17.25 -5.52 -12.90
C GLN A 73 -15.94 -5.43 -12.11
N ALA A 74 -15.94 -5.84 -10.84
CA ALA A 74 -14.77 -6.04 -10.02
C ALA A 74 -14.07 -7.35 -10.39
N ARG A 75 -12.77 -7.31 -10.70
CA ARG A 75 -11.97 -8.50 -10.99
C ARG A 75 -10.76 -8.55 -10.07
N PHE A 76 -10.63 -9.68 -9.38
CA PHE A 76 -9.42 -10.03 -8.66
C PHE A 76 -8.68 -11.09 -9.45
N GLY A 77 -7.36 -10.99 -9.49
CA GLY A 77 -6.52 -11.97 -10.16
C GLY A 77 -5.16 -12.07 -9.52
N PHE A 78 -4.30 -12.90 -10.13
CA PHE A 78 -2.93 -13.10 -9.71
C PHE A 78 -2.01 -13.03 -10.93
N GLN A 79 -1.04 -12.12 -10.90
CA GLN A 79 -0.06 -11.97 -11.97
C GLN A 79 1.17 -12.80 -11.66
N TRP A 80 1.27 -13.98 -12.29
CA TRP A 80 2.35 -14.94 -12.06
C TRP A 80 3.76 -14.43 -12.37
N LYS A 81 3.90 -13.48 -13.32
CA LYS A 81 5.21 -12.90 -13.66
C LYS A 81 5.78 -12.00 -12.55
N SER A 82 4.92 -11.30 -11.82
CA SER A 82 5.31 -10.44 -10.70
C SER A 82 5.01 -11.05 -9.33
N LEU A 83 4.32 -12.20 -9.30
CA LEU A 83 3.82 -12.87 -8.08
C LEU A 83 2.96 -11.94 -7.22
N THR A 84 2.18 -11.08 -7.85
CA THR A 84 1.33 -10.11 -7.16
C THR A 84 -0.14 -10.41 -7.43
N PRO A 85 -0.99 -10.46 -6.40
CA PRO A 85 -2.43 -10.29 -6.61
C PRO A 85 -2.68 -8.92 -7.23
N TYR A 86 -3.83 -8.76 -7.88
CA TYR A 86 -4.28 -7.45 -8.36
C TYR A 86 -5.79 -7.34 -8.28
N PHE A 87 -6.27 -6.12 -8.08
CA PHE A 87 -7.65 -5.71 -8.32
C PHE A 87 -7.75 -4.86 -9.59
N HIS A 88 -8.80 -5.06 -10.38
CA HIS A 88 -9.09 -4.26 -11.56
C HIS A 88 -10.59 -4.00 -11.70
N SER A 89 -10.94 -2.77 -12.11
CA SER A 89 -12.32 -2.38 -12.47
C SER A 89 -12.46 -2.24 -13.98
N LYS A 90 -13.48 -2.89 -14.54
CA LYS A 90 -13.85 -2.75 -15.96
C LYS A 90 -14.61 -1.46 -16.30
N VAL A 91 -15.04 -0.72 -15.29
CA VAL A 91 -15.79 0.53 -15.46
C VAL A 91 -14.98 1.72 -14.95
N ALA A 92 -15.11 2.85 -15.64
CA ALA A 92 -14.58 4.11 -15.17
C ALA A 92 -15.40 4.64 -13.98
N ILE A 93 -14.72 5.31 -13.05
CA ILE A 93 -15.34 5.98 -11.91
C ILE A 93 -14.83 7.42 -11.79
N PRO A 94 -15.58 8.32 -11.14
CA PRO A 94 -15.11 9.68 -10.87
C PRO A 94 -13.75 9.69 -10.14
N ALA A 95 -12.84 10.55 -10.57
CA ALA A 95 -11.48 10.64 -10.03
C ALA A 95 -11.47 10.86 -8.52
N GLY A 96 -12.44 11.60 -7.96
CA GLY A 96 -12.60 11.78 -6.52
C GLY A 96 -12.81 10.46 -5.77
N LYS A 97 -13.67 9.57 -6.31
CA LYS A 97 -13.90 8.24 -5.74
C LYS A 97 -12.68 7.35 -5.92
N PHE A 98 -12.04 7.41 -7.09
CA PHE A 98 -10.85 6.64 -7.38
C PHE A 98 -9.70 6.96 -6.41
N ARG A 99 -9.49 8.24 -6.06
CA ARG A 99 -8.49 8.63 -5.04
C ARG A 99 -8.71 7.94 -3.70
N VAL A 100 -9.97 7.80 -3.27
CA VAL A 100 -10.30 7.09 -2.02
C VAL A 100 -10.00 5.61 -2.16
N VAL A 101 -10.38 4.99 -3.28
CA VAL A 101 -10.05 3.58 -3.55
C VAL A 101 -8.55 3.32 -3.47
N VAL A 102 -7.75 4.19 -4.07
CA VAL A 102 -6.28 4.06 -4.13
C VAL A 102 -5.62 4.33 -2.78
N ILE A 103 -6.06 5.30 -2.00
CA ILE A 103 -5.38 5.64 -0.74
C ILE A 103 -5.72 4.69 0.42
N MET A 104 -6.80 3.92 0.32
CA MET A 104 -7.30 3.13 1.46
C MET A 104 -6.31 2.09 1.99
N PRO A 105 -5.57 1.31 1.17
CA PRO A 105 -4.61 0.36 1.72
C PRO A 105 -3.47 1.03 2.49
N LEU A 106 -2.98 2.20 2.05
CA LEU A 106 -2.00 3.00 2.80
C LEU A 106 -2.55 3.37 4.20
N ILE A 107 -3.81 3.76 4.28
CA ILE A 107 -4.44 4.14 5.55
C ILE A 107 -4.60 2.92 6.45
N VAL A 108 -5.22 1.85 5.93
CA VAL A 108 -5.67 0.69 6.71
C VAL A 108 -4.51 -0.22 7.13
N LEU A 109 -3.56 -0.49 6.24
CA LEU A 109 -2.42 -1.37 6.52
C LEU A 109 -1.16 -0.61 6.94
N GLY A 110 -1.02 0.64 6.50
CA GLY A 110 0.15 1.47 6.79
C GLY A 110 -0.03 2.34 8.02
N ILE A 111 -0.81 3.40 7.89
CA ILE A 111 -0.92 4.49 8.88
C ILE A 111 -1.55 4.01 10.19
N ILE A 112 -2.69 3.30 10.14
CA ILE A 112 -3.38 2.86 11.34
C ILE A 112 -2.50 1.91 12.19
N PRO A 113 -1.89 0.85 11.63
CA PRO A 113 -1.01 -0.03 12.39
C PRO A 113 0.24 0.70 12.90
N TYR A 114 0.82 1.59 12.10
CA TYR A 114 1.97 2.39 12.52
C TYR A 114 1.66 3.21 13.78
N ILE A 115 0.57 3.98 13.77
CA ILE A 115 0.14 4.79 14.92
C ILE A 115 -0.20 3.90 16.12
N ALA A 116 -0.92 2.80 15.90
CA ALA A 116 -1.27 1.86 16.96
C ALA A 116 -0.01 1.25 17.62
N GLY A 117 0.99 0.87 16.83
CA GLY A 117 2.26 0.34 17.33
C GLY A 117 3.06 1.36 18.13
N LEU A 118 3.03 2.63 17.71
CA LEU A 118 3.63 3.73 18.49
C LEU A 118 2.89 3.97 19.81
N ALA A 119 1.56 3.83 19.84
CA ALA A 119 0.77 4.04 21.04
C ALA A 119 0.93 2.90 22.07
N THR A 120 1.16 1.67 21.61
CA THR A 120 1.23 0.47 22.46
C THR A 120 2.64 -0.01 22.77
N GLY A 121 3.66 0.54 22.12
CA GLY A 121 5.05 0.09 22.27
C GLY A 121 5.34 -1.22 21.55
N MET A 122 4.51 -1.60 20.58
CA MET A 122 4.67 -2.82 19.79
C MET A 122 5.51 -2.55 18.53
N GLY A 123 6.83 -2.74 18.63
CA GLY A 123 7.78 -2.52 17.53
C GLY A 123 7.45 -3.30 16.25
N GLY A 124 6.97 -4.55 16.38
CA GLY A 124 6.53 -5.36 15.23
C GLY A 124 5.33 -4.75 14.48
N LEU A 125 4.41 -4.10 15.19
CA LEU A 125 3.25 -3.44 14.59
C LEU A 125 3.66 -2.13 13.88
N VAL A 126 4.63 -1.40 14.46
CA VAL A 126 5.26 -0.25 13.79
C VAL A 126 5.92 -0.69 12.49
N ALA A 127 6.69 -1.77 12.52
CA ALA A 127 7.36 -2.29 11.34
C ALA A 127 6.37 -2.74 10.25
N PHE A 128 5.29 -3.42 10.63
CA PHE A 128 4.21 -3.77 9.72
C PHE A 128 3.61 -2.53 9.04
N GLY A 129 3.31 -1.49 9.82
CA GLY A 129 2.80 -0.22 9.28
C GLY A 129 3.78 0.46 8.32
N ILE A 130 5.06 0.55 8.70
CA ILE A 130 6.12 1.12 7.83
C ILE A 130 6.22 0.34 6.51
N MET A 131 6.19 -0.99 6.59
CA MET A 131 6.25 -1.87 5.42
C MET A 131 5.13 -1.55 4.43
N PHE A 132 3.88 -1.44 4.90
CA PHE A 132 2.75 -1.12 4.03
C PHE A 132 2.68 0.34 3.59
N ILE A 133 3.26 1.28 4.35
CA ILE A 133 3.48 2.66 3.87
C ILE A 133 4.43 2.66 2.67
N ILE A 134 5.52 1.89 2.73
CA ILE A 134 6.48 1.77 1.62
C ILE A 134 5.82 1.06 0.42
N CYS A 135 5.08 -0.03 0.65
CA CYS A 135 4.39 -0.77 -0.41
C CYS A 135 3.38 0.09 -1.18
N ALA A 136 2.68 0.99 -0.49
CA ALA A 136 1.74 1.92 -1.11
C ALA A 136 2.41 3.08 -1.89
N GLY A 137 3.73 3.04 -2.10
CA GLY A 137 4.42 4.05 -2.90
C GLY A 137 3.88 4.16 -4.34
N GLY A 138 3.41 3.06 -4.92
CA GLY A 138 2.73 3.04 -6.22
C GLY A 138 1.40 3.81 -6.18
N ASP A 139 0.60 3.60 -5.14
CA ASP A 139 -0.68 4.28 -4.92
C ASP A 139 -0.49 5.79 -4.78
N VAL A 140 0.51 6.20 -3.99
CA VAL A 140 0.86 7.61 -3.80
C VAL A 140 1.30 8.25 -5.12
N LEU A 141 2.05 7.51 -5.95
CA LEU A 141 2.41 7.98 -7.28
C LEU A 141 1.18 8.17 -8.18
N ILE A 142 0.22 7.24 -8.18
CA ILE A 142 -1.04 7.36 -8.92
C ILE A 142 -1.80 8.60 -8.46
N LEU A 143 -1.94 8.82 -7.15
CA LEU A 143 -2.58 10.02 -6.59
C LEU A 143 -1.88 11.30 -7.04
N TRP A 144 -0.54 11.30 -7.09
CA TRP A 144 0.24 12.43 -7.57
C TRP A 144 0.03 12.72 -9.06
N LEU A 145 -0.06 11.67 -9.89
CA LEU A 145 -0.36 11.81 -11.32
C LEU A 145 -1.78 12.37 -11.55
N MET A 146 -2.72 12.07 -10.66
CA MET A 146 -4.11 12.53 -10.71
C MET A 146 -4.36 13.92 -10.13
N LYS A 147 -3.34 14.60 -9.57
CA LYS A 147 -3.53 15.84 -8.81
C LYS A 147 -4.19 16.98 -9.60
N GLY A 148 -4.05 16.98 -10.93
CA GLY A 148 -4.63 17.98 -11.83
C GLY A 148 -6.03 17.66 -12.35
N LEU A 149 -6.54 16.45 -12.11
CA LEU A 149 -7.86 16.04 -12.61
C LEU A 149 -8.99 16.59 -11.74
N SER A 150 -10.10 17.01 -12.34
CA SER A 150 -11.30 17.36 -11.57
C SER A 150 -11.87 16.10 -10.90
N SER A 151 -12.60 16.26 -9.81
CA SER A 151 -13.17 15.12 -9.07
C SER A 151 -14.19 14.32 -9.88
N ASP A 152 -14.82 14.95 -10.86
CA ASP A 152 -15.87 14.37 -11.69
C ASP A 152 -15.32 13.74 -12.98
N THR A 153 -14.06 13.99 -13.34
CA THR A 153 -13.40 13.33 -14.47
C THR A 153 -13.49 11.82 -14.30
N LEU A 154 -13.99 11.13 -15.32
CA LEU A 154 -14.05 9.67 -15.33
C LEU A 154 -12.67 9.10 -15.61
N VAL A 155 -12.21 8.25 -14.70
CA VAL A 155 -10.92 7.56 -14.82
C VAL A 155 -11.11 6.06 -14.69
N GLN A 156 -10.29 5.33 -15.43
CA GLN A 156 -10.19 3.89 -15.34
C GLN A 156 -8.73 3.50 -15.18
N ASP A 157 -8.48 2.44 -14.44
CA ASP A 157 -7.13 1.89 -14.28
C ASP A 157 -6.63 1.31 -15.61
N HIS A 158 -5.37 1.59 -15.97
CA HIS A 158 -4.84 1.14 -17.25
C HIS A 158 -4.53 -0.38 -17.20
N PRO A 159 -5.03 -1.20 -18.14
CA PRO A 159 -4.98 -2.67 -18.03
C PRO A 159 -3.57 -3.26 -18.03
N GLU A 160 -2.58 -2.57 -18.60
CA GLU A 160 -1.22 -3.09 -18.78
C GLU A 160 -0.09 -2.23 -18.19
N LYS A 161 -0.39 -1.02 -17.69
CA LYS A 161 0.62 -0.04 -17.27
C LYS A 161 0.21 0.56 -15.94
N ILE A 162 1.21 0.90 -15.12
CA ILE A 162 0.98 1.71 -13.92
C ILE A 162 0.54 3.10 -14.40
N GLY A 163 -0.74 3.43 -14.22
CA GLY A 163 -1.33 4.67 -14.72
C GLY A 163 -2.82 4.53 -15.01
N LEU A 164 -3.41 5.58 -15.57
CA LEU A 164 -4.85 5.71 -15.71
C LEU A 164 -5.20 6.09 -17.14
N ILE A 165 -6.39 5.68 -17.56
CA ILE A 165 -7.04 6.15 -18.77
C ILE A 165 -8.10 7.16 -18.34
N VAL A 166 -7.98 8.39 -18.82
CA VAL A 166 -9.04 9.40 -18.71
C VAL A 166 -10.06 9.12 -19.79
N GLN A 167 -11.33 9.00 -19.42
CA GLN A 167 -12.42 8.88 -20.38
C GLN A 167 -13.01 10.27 -20.65
N ASP A 168 -13.22 10.57 -21.93
CA ASP A 168 -13.87 11.78 -22.43
C ASP A 168 -15.38 11.77 -22.16
#